data_AF-A0A2D9T9T5-F1
#
_entry.id   AF-A0A2D9T9T5-F1
#
_cell.length_a   1.000
_cell.length_b   1.000
_cell.length_c   1.000
_cell.angle_alpha   90.00
_cell.angle_beta   90.00
_cell.angle_gamma   90.00
#
_symmetry.space_group_name_H-M   'P 1'
#
loop_
_entity.id
_entity.type
_entity.pdbx_description
1 polymer ?
#
loop_
_entity_poly.entity_id
_entity_poly.type
_entity_poly.pdbx_seq_one_letter_code
_entity_poly.pdbx_strand_id
1 'polypeptide(L)'
;MEAATTRLETTLPFRCGHCGLEAEAQVRTAASHEGSGDGALDRAEGRAWDLAVRTVALAPCPSCGRRDTHALRRWWGERLLGALMGSALTGGLAAVGLFLLRQEADGWVPLMGLGAAAVAFVALLAAATFARSAATATVAIPPQRGASRDG
;
A
#
# COMPACT_ATOMS: atom_id res chain seq x y z
N MET A 1 2.69 23.94 2.36
CA MET A 1 1.96 22.66 2.46
C MET A 1 2.29 22.08 3.81
N GLU A 2 1.30 21.99 4.71
CA GLU A 2 1.49 21.29 5.98
C GLU A 2 1.25 19.80 5.77
N ALA A 3 2.12 18.97 6.34
CA ALA A 3 1.98 17.52 6.34
C ALA A 3 1.53 17.08 7.74
N ALA A 4 0.41 16.38 7.82
CA ALA A 4 -0.01 15.71 9.05
C ALA A 4 0.89 14.48 9.26
N THR A 5 1.52 14.37 10.42
CA THR A 5 2.38 13.24 10.76
C THR A 5 1.84 12.54 11.99
N THR A 6 1.75 11.21 11.93
CA THR A 6 1.28 10.37 13.04
C THR A 6 2.33 9.31 13.33
N ARG A 7 2.57 9.09 14.62
CA ARG A 7 3.40 7.98 15.13
C ARG A 7 2.49 7.03 15.89
N LEU A 8 2.58 5.76 15.54
CA LEU A 8 1.82 4.69 16.19
C LEU A 8 2.82 3.71 16.81
N GLU A 9 2.62 3.43 18.09
CA GLU A 9 3.32 2.37 18.80
C GLU A 9 2.27 1.43 19.40
N THR A 10 2.26 0.19 18.94
CA THR A 10 1.23 -0.79 19.30
C THR A 10 1.78 -2.21 19.30
N THR A 11 1.02 -3.13 19.90
CA THR A 11 1.36 -4.55 19.96
C THR A 11 0.34 -5.31 19.12
N LEU A 12 0.83 -6.14 18.19
CA LEU A 12 -0.01 -6.90 17.28
C LEU A 12 0.28 -8.41 17.41
N PRO A 13 -0.74 -9.26 17.26
CA PRO A 13 -0.54 -10.70 17.23
C PRO A 13 0.27 -11.09 15.98
N PHE A 14 1.31 -11.89 16.19
CA PHE A 14 2.11 -12.50 15.14
C PHE A 14 1.91 -14.01 15.17
N ARG A 15 1.64 -14.59 13.99
CA ARG A 15 1.54 -16.04 13.82
C ARG A 15 2.33 -16.48 12.61
N CYS A 16 3.22 -17.46 12.78
CA CYS A 16 3.91 -18.08 11.67
C CYS A 16 3.10 -19.25 11.12
N GLY A 17 2.64 -19.16 9.86
CA GLY A 17 1.95 -20.27 9.20
C GLY A 17 2.83 -21.49 8.91
N HIS A 18 4.16 -21.40 9.06
CA HIS A 18 5.07 -22.51 8.77
C HIS A 18 5.43 -23.35 9.99
N CYS A 19 5.89 -22.72 11.08
CA CYS A 19 6.24 -23.42 12.33
C CYS A 19 5.17 -23.33 13.41
N GLY A 20 4.07 -22.59 13.17
CA GLY A 20 2.98 -22.43 14.13
C GLY A 20 3.27 -21.50 15.30
N LEU A 21 4.42 -20.80 15.33
CA LEU A 21 4.76 -19.87 16.40
C LEU A 21 3.70 -18.77 16.53
N GLU A 22 3.18 -18.58 17.74
CA GLU A 22 2.33 -17.47 18.14
C GLU A 22 3.13 -16.56 19.10
N ALA A 23 3.18 -15.27 18.79
CA ALA A 23 3.92 -14.29 19.58
C ALA A 23 3.25 -12.91 19.48
N GLU A 24 3.67 -11.99 20.34
CA GLU A 24 3.29 -10.59 20.25
C GLU A 24 4.44 -9.80 19.61
N ALA A 25 4.12 -9.06 18.55
CA ALA A 25 5.06 -8.19 17.86
C ALA A 25 4.83 -6.75 18.29
N GLN A 26 5.87 -6.09 18.81
CA GLN A 26 5.84 -4.65 19.02
C GLN A 26 6.16 -3.96 17.70
N VAL A 27 5.31 -3.01 17.33
CA VAL A 27 5.39 -2.30 16.06
C VAL A 27 5.41 -0.82 16.31
N ARG A 28 6.40 -0.16 15.69
CA ARG A 28 6.49 1.30 15.65
C ARG A 28 6.40 1.72 14.21
N THR A 29 5.39 2.53 13.88
CA THR A 29 5.21 3.08 12.54
C THR A 29 5.10 4.59 12.59
N ALA A 30 5.65 5.23 11.57
CA ALA A 30 5.46 6.64 11.31
C ALA A 30 4.91 6.80 9.89
N ALA A 31 3.78 7.49 9.77
CA ALA A 31 3.18 7.81 8.50
C ALA A 31 2.90 9.31 8.41
N SER A 32 3.03 9.84 7.20
CA SER A 32 2.71 11.22 6.88
C SER A 32 1.66 11.27 5.78
N HIS A 33 0.80 12.29 5.85
CA HIS A 33 -0.16 12.61 4.81
C HIS A 33 -0.05 14.09 4.45
N GLU A 34 0.21 14.36 3.17
CA GLU A 34 0.17 15.72 2.65
C GLU A 34 -1.28 16.15 2.45
N GLY A 35 -1.67 17.23 3.13
CA GLY A 35 -3.01 17.80 3.05
C GLY A 35 -3.39 18.52 4.34
N SER A 36 -4.07 19.64 4.22
CA SER A 36 -4.65 20.40 5.33
C SER A 36 -6.16 20.17 5.37
N GLY A 37 -6.69 19.85 6.55
CA GLY A 37 -8.13 19.64 6.79
C GLY A 37 -8.39 18.58 7.85
N ASP A 38 -9.62 18.55 8.38
CA ASP A 38 -9.99 17.75 9.56
C ASP A 38 -9.74 16.24 9.39
N GLY A 39 -9.73 15.72 8.16
CA GLY A 39 -9.44 14.31 7.88
C GLY A 39 -7.97 13.98 7.60
N ALA A 40 -7.05 14.94 7.63
CA ALA A 40 -5.63 14.68 7.29
C ALA A 40 -4.94 13.82 8.34
N LEU A 41 -5.24 14.05 9.63
CA LEU A 41 -4.75 13.23 10.75
C LEU A 41 -5.34 11.83 10.72
N ASP A 42 -6.65 11.70 10.54
CA ASP A 42 -7.32 10.39 10.43
C ASP A 42 -6.74 9.55 9.29
N ARG A 43 -6.44 10.19 8.14
CA ARG A 43 -5.77 9.51 7.02
C ARG A 43 -4.34 9.13 7.33
N ALA A 44 -3.58 9.97 8.03
CA ALA A 44 -2.21 9.66 8.46
C ALA A 44 -2.21 8.49 9.47
N GLU A 45 -3.16 8.46 10.40
CA GLU A 45 -3.35 7.38 11.36
C GLU A 45 -3.77 6.07 10.69
N GLY A 46 -4.77 6.11 9.80
CA GLY A 46 -5.18 4.94 9.03
C GLY A 46 -4.02 4.34 8.22
N ARG A 47 -3.15 5.18 7.65
CA ARG A 47 -1.91 4.74 6.99
C ARG A 47 -0.90 4.13 7.95
N ALA A 48 -0.73 4.71 9.15
CA ALA A 48 0.18 4.18 10.16
C ALA A 48 -0.25 2.78 10.62
N TRP A 49 -1.55 2.56 10.83
CA TRP A 49 -2.13 1.26 11.16
C TRP A 49 -1.97 0.24 10.03
N ASP A 50 -2.29 0.62 8.79
CA ASP A 50 -2.13 -0.24 7.62
C ASP A 50 -0.65 -0.64 7.42
N LEU A 51 0.29 0.26 7.68
CA LEU A 51 1.73 -0.08 7.69
C LEU A 51 2.09 -1.03 8.83
N ALA A 52 1.53 -0.84 10.02
CA ALA A 52 1.82 -1.66 11.19
C ALA A 52 1.39 -3.12 10.97
N VAL A 53 0.15 -3.32 10.52
CA VAL A 53 -0.39 -4.66 10.22
C VAL A 53 0.44 -5.34 9.12
N ARG A 54 0.81 -4.61 8.07
CA ARG A 54 1.64 -5.17 6.98
C ARG A 54 3.01 -5.57 7.45
N THR A 55 3.68 -4.73 8.22
CA THR A 55 5.04 -5.03 8.65
C THR A 55 5.10 -6.25 9.55
N VAL A 56 4.09 -6.48 10.38
CA VAL A 56 3.97 -7.71 11.17
C VAL A 56 3.70 -8.92 10.29
N ALA A 57 2.75 -8.83 9.35
CA ALA A 57 2.42 -9.94 8.46
C ALA A 57 3.60 -10.36 7.56
N LEU A 58 4.52 -9.43 7.26
CA LEU A 58 5.68 -9.64 6.39
C LEU A 58 6.98 -9.95 7.16
N ALA A 59 6.97 -9.82 8.49
CA ALA A 59 8.14 -10.04 9.31
C ALA A 59 8.61 -11.52 9.17
N PRO A 60 9.93 -11.76 9.01
CA PRO A 60 10.45 -13.11 9.04
C PRO A 60 10.22 -13.73 10.43
N CYS A 61 9.85 -15.01 10.47
CA CYS A 61 9.67 -15.69 11.74
C CYS A 61 11.02 -15.78 12.50
N PRO A 62 11.09 -15.38 13.79
CA PRO A 62 12.33 -15.47 14.56
C PRO A 62 12.75 -16.90 14.86
N SER A 63 11.81 -17.86 14.84
CA SER A 63 12.08 -19.27 15.12
C SER A 63 12.60 -20.02 13.88
N CYS A 64 11.92 -19.90 12.74
CA CYS A 64 12.25 -20.68 11.54
C CYS A 64 12.85 -19.87 10.39
N GLY A 65 12.99 -18.55 10.53
CA GLY A 65 13.55 -17.63 9.52
C GLY A 65 12.72 -17.46 8.24
N ARG A 66 11.67 -18.28 8.03
CA ARG A 66 10.80 -18.19 6.85
C ARG A 66 9.80 -17.04 6.96
N ARG A 67 9.48 -16.46 5.81
CA ARG A 67 8.35 -15.53 5.62
C ARG A 67 7.12 -16.30 5.16
N ASP A 68 5.95 -15.85 5.61
CA ASP A 68 4.69 -16.42 5.18
C ASP A 68 4.32 -15.90 3.78
N THR A 69 4.64 -16.70 2.76
CA THR A 69 4.32 -16.38 1.37
C THR A 69 2.84 -16.54 1.03
N HIS A 70 2.08 -17.32 1.82
CA HIS A 70 0.65 -17.50 1.60
C HIS A 70 -0.15 -16.27 2.02
N ALA A 71 0.18 -15.70 3.18
CA ALA A 71 -0.36 -14.42 3.62
C ALA A 71 -0.04 -13.31 2.60
N LEU A 72 1.20 -13.27 2.11
CA LEU A 72 1.62 -12.35 1.06
C LEU A 72 0.77 -12.48 -0.20
N ARG A 73 0.54 -13.72 -0.67
CA ARG A 73 -0.17 -13.98 -1.93
C ARG A 73 -1.65 -13.64 -1.85
N ARG A 74 -2.30 -13.94 -0.71
CA ARG A 74 -3.71 -13.61 -0.47
C ARG A 74 -3.90 -12.09 -0.47
N TRP A 75 -3.02 -11.39 0.24
CA TRP A 75 -3.04 -9.94 0.33
C TRP A 75 -2.75 -9.27 -1.02
N TRP A 76 -1.74 -9.76 -1.76
CA TRP A 76 -1.48 -9.30 -3.13
C TRP A 76 -2.66 -9.56 -4.05
N GLY A 77 -3.33 -10.71 -3.93
CA GLY A 77 -4.50 -11.06 -4.74
C GLY A 77 -5.63 -10.04 -4.60
N GLU A 78 -6.00 -9.68 -3.37
CA GLU A 78 -7.06 -8.69 -3.10
C GLU A 78 -6.70 -7.29 -3.63
N ARG A 79 -5.45 -6.88 -3.49
CA ARG A 79 -4.98 -5.58 -4.00
C ARG A 79 -4.83 -5.53 -5.50
N LEU A 80 -4.36 -6.59 -6.12
CA LEU A 80 -4.24 -6.67 -7.58
C LEU A 80 -5.63 -6.53 -8.20
N LEU A 81 -6.64 -7.18 -7.61
CA LEU A 81 -8.04 -7.07 -8.03
C LEU A 81 -8.58 -5.65 -7.86
N GLY A 82 -8.35 -5.02 -6.70
CA GLY A 82 -8.74 -3.63 -6.47
C GLY A 82 -8.07 -2.65 -7.44
N ALA A 83 -6.77 -2.83 -7.69
CA ALA A 83 -6.01 -2.01 -8.64
C ALA A 83 -6.49 -2.23 -10.08
N LEU A 84 -6.77 -3.47 -10.48
CA LEU A 84 -7.31 -3.81 -11.80
C LEU A 84 -8.71 -3.19 -11.97
N MET A 85 -9.61 -3.33 -11.00
CA MET A 85 -10.94 -2.70 -11.03
C MET A 85 -10.86 -1.18 -11.08
N GLY A 86 -9.99 -0.56 -10.28
CA GLY A 86 -9.75 0.89 -10.30
C GLY A 86 -9.23 1.37 -11.66
N SER A 87 -8.27 0.64 -12.25
CA SER A 87 -7.75 0.95 -13.59
C SER A 87 -8.79 0.74 -14.69
N ALA A 88 -9.63 -0.28 -14.58
CA ALA A 88 -10.70 -0.56 -15.54
C ALA A 88 -11.78 0.54 -15.52
N LEU A 89 -12.16 1.00 -14.33
CA LEU A 89 -13.08 2.14 -14.17
C LEU A 89 -12.48 3.44 -14.71
N THR A 90 -11.23 3.74 -14.37
CA THR A 90 -10.55 4.96 -14.83
C THR A 90 -10.35 4.95 -16.34
N GLY A 91 -9.91 3.81 -16.90
CA GLY A 91 -9.76 3.62 -18.34
C GLY A 91 -11.10 3.66 -19.08
N GLY A 92 -12.15 3.08 -18.50
CA GLY A 92 -13.51 3.13 -19.04
C GLY A 92 -14.06 4.56 -19.09
N LEU A 93 -13.91 5.33 -18.01
CA LEU A 93 -14.30 6.75 -17.98
C LEU A 93 -13.49 7.58 -18.97
N ALA A 94 -12.19 7.32 -19.11
CA ALA A 94 -11.35 7.98 -20.11
C ALA A 94 -11.79 7.65 -21.54
N ALA A 95 -12.12 6.39 -21.82
CA ALA A 95 -12.61 5.95 -23.13
C ALA A 95 -13.98 6.56 -23.46
N VAL A 96 -14.90 6.62 -22.49
CA VAL A 96 -16.21 7.28 -22.65
C VAL A 96 -16.03 8.78 -22.86
N GLY A 97 -15.18 9.44 -22.07
CA GLY A 97 -14.86 10.86 -22.25
C GLY A 97 -14.28 11.14 -23.64
N LEU A 98 -13.33 10.33 -24.09
CA LEU A 98 -12.75 10.43 -25.43
C LEU A 98 -13.78 10.19 -26.53
N PHE A 99 -14.70 9.24 -26.34
CA PHE A 99 -15.77 8.96 -27.31
C PHE A 99 -16.78 10.10 -27.40
N LEU A 100 -17.15 10.70 -26.27
CA LEU A 100 -18.03 11.87 -26.24
C LEU A 100 -17.36 13.09 -26.89
N LEU A 101 -16.07 13.33 -26.62
CA LEU A 101 -15.29 14.39 -27.28
C LEU A 101 -15.10 14.13 -28.78
N ARG A 102 -15.12 12.86 -29.22
CA ARG A 102 -14.98 12.45 -30.62
C ARG A 102 -16.21 12.78 -31.48
N GLN A 103 -17.39 12.96 -30.88
CA GLN A 103 -18.63 13.26 -31.63
C GLN A 103 -18.63 14.68 -32.23
N GLU A 104 -17.81 15.61 -31.74
CA GLU A 104 -17.83 17.02 -32.17
C GLU A 104 -16.71 17.41 -33.16
N ALA A 105 -15.77 16.53 -33.50
CA ALA A 105 -14.54 16.93 -34.20
C ALA A 105 -14.31 16.20 -35.54
N ASP A 106 -14.76 16.82 -36.65
CA ASP A 106 -14.46 16.45 -38.05
C ASP A 106 -13.02 16.81 -38.51
N GLY A 107 -12.02 16.80 -37.62
CA GLY A 107 -10.64 17.23 -37.93
C GLY A 107 -9.57 16.28 -37.43
N TRP A 108 -8.96 15.48 -38.32
CA TRP A 108 -8.12 14.30 -37.98
C TRP A 108 -6.66 14.56 -37.57
N VAL A 109 -6.17 15.81 -37.52
CA VAL A 109 -4.71 16.07 -37.39
C VAL A 109 -4.17 16.33 -35.96
N PRO A 110 -4.92 16.82 -34.94
CA PRO A 110 -4.37 17.03 -33.59
C PRO A 110 -4.38 15.78 -32.68
N LEU A 111 -4.94 14.65 -33.15
CA LEU A 111 -5.26 13.47 -32.33
C LEU A 111 -4.06 12.67 -31.77
N MET A 112 -2.89 12.74 -32.42
CA MET A 112 -1.70 12.01 -31.93
C MET A 112 -1.00 12.71 -30.74
N GLY A 113 -1.14 14.03 -30.60
CA GLY A 113 -0.47 14.80 -29.54
C GLY A 113 -1.13 14.67 -28.16
N LEU A 114 -2.47 14.67 -28.13
CA LEU A 114 -3.24 14.64 -26.87
C LEU A 114 -3.21 13.26 -26.19
N GLY A 115 -3.17 12.17 -26.97
CA GLY A 115 -3.03 10.82 -26.42
C GLY A 115 -1.73 10.62 -25.66
N ALA A 116 -0.61 11.11 -26.21
CA ALA A 116 0.69 11.04 -25.56
C ALA A 116 0.76 11.89 -24.27
N ALA A 117 0.13 13.07 -24.27
CA ALA A 117 0.05 13.93 -23.08
C ALA A 117 -0.76 13.28 -21.95
N ALA A 118 -1.89 12.62 -22.27
CA ALA A 118 -2.70 11.92 -21.28
C ALA A 118 -1.94 10.74 -20.65
N VAL A 119 -1.24 9.93 -21.45
CA VAL A 119 -0.43 8.80 -20.95
C VAL A 119 0.74 9.29 -20.09
N ALA A 120 1.43 10.35 -20.52
CA ALA A 120 2.51 10.96 -19.73
C ALA A 120 1.99 11.53 -18.40
N PHE A 121 0.80 12.14 -18.38
CA PHE A 121 0.19 12.67 -17.18
C PHE A 121 -0.20 11.56 -16.19
N VAL A 122 -0.76 10.46 -16.68
CA VAL A 122 -1.07 9.27 -15.85
C VAL A 122 0.20 8.63 -15.29
N ALA A 123 1.26 8.52 -16.11
CA ALA A 123 2.55 8.00 -15.65
C ALA A 123 3.20 8.90 -14.58
N LEU A 124 3.11 10.22 -14.73
CA LEU A 124 3.57 11.20 -13.74
C LEU A 124 2.77 11.14 -12.43
N LEU A 125 1.44 10.98 -12.51
CA LEU A 125 0.59 10.80 -11.32
C LEU A 125 0.92 9.49 -10.60
N ALA A 126 1.12 8.39 -11.33
CA ALA A 126 1.54 7.12 -10.75
C ALA A 126 2.92 7.23 -10.08
N ALA A 127 3.89 7.88 -10.71
CA ALA A 127 5.21 8.10 -10.13
C ALA A 127 5.18 9.02 -8.89
N ALA A 128 4.37 10.09 -8.92
CA ALA A 128 4.23 11.02 -7.81
C ALA A 128 3.54 10.40 -6.58
N THR A 129 2.57 9.50 -6.79
CA THR A 129 1.93 8.75 -5.69
C THR A 129 2.88 7.74 -5.06
N PHE A 130 3.79 7.15 -5.83
CA PHE A 130 4.78 6.18 -5.35
C PHE A 130 5.93 6.82 -4.59
N ALA A 131 6.40 8.00 -5.02
CA ALA A 131 7.51 8.71 -4.38
C ALA A 131 7.16 9.37 -3.04
N ARG A 132 5.87 9.60 -2.75
CA ARG A 132 5.42 10.35 -1.55
C ARG A 132 5.16 9.53 -0.29
N SER A 133 5.32 8.21 -0.32
CA SER A 133 5.20 7.38 0.88
C SER A 133 6.55 7.17 1.55
N ALA A 134 7.06 8.21 2.22
CA ALA A 134 8.11 8.05 3.22
C ALA A 134 7.47 7.52 4.50
N ALA A 135 7.22 6.20 4.54
CA ALA A 135 6.73 5.52 5.71
C ALA A 135 7.78 4.53 6.19
N THR A 136 8.19 4.69 7.44
CA THR A 136 9.12 3.79 8.10
C THR A 136 8.38 3.00 9.17
N ALA A 137 8.62 1.70 9.18
CA ALA A 137 8.06 0.80 10.18
C ALA A 137 9.13 -0.18 10.62
N THR A 138 9.25 -0.32 11.93
CA THR A 138 10.15 -1.27 12.57
C THR A 138 9.31 -2.21 13.43
N VAL A 139 9.68 -3.50 13.36
CA VAL A 139 9.02 -4.56 14.12
C VAL A 139 10.07 -5.21 15.00
N ALA A 140 9.79 -5.26 16.30
CA ALA A 140 10.57 -6.00 17.27
C ALA A 140 9.71 -7.16 17.78
N ILE A 141 10.15 -8.39 17.49
CA ILE A 141 9.56 -9.60 18.05
C ILE A 141 10.52 -10.08 19.14
N PRO A 142 10.12 -10.06 20.43
CA PRO A 142 11.00 -10.49 21.49
C PRO A 142 11.38 -11.97 21.30
N PRO A 143 12.66 -12.33 21.49
CA PRO A 143 13.07 -13.73 21.43
C PRO A 143 12.40 -14.49 22.58
N GLN A 144 11.60 -15.51 22.22
CA GLN A 144 10.99 -16.41 23.19
C GLN A 144 12.10 -17.21 23.89
N ARG A 145 12.42 -16.84 25.13
CA ARG A 145 13.27 -17.64 26.01
C ARG A 145 12.50 -18.91 26.39
N GLY A 146 12.53 -19.96 25.58
CA GLY A 146 11.77 -21.16 25.93
C GLY A 146 11.83 -22.37 25.01
N ALA A 147 12.28 -22.27 23.76
CA ALA A 147 12.45 -23.48 22.94
C ALA A 147 13.78 -24.17 23.27
N SER A 148 13.86 -24.78 24.47
CA SER A 148 14.85 -25.81 24.76
C SER A 148 14.62 -26.93 23.76
N ARG A 149 15.61 -27.15 22.89
CA ARG A 149 15.62 -28.22 21.92
C ARG A 149 16.17 -29.45 22.62
N ASP A 150 15.35 -30.06 23.47
CA ASP A 150 15.58 -31.40 24.01
C ASP A 150 14.69 -32.38 23.25
N GLY A 151 15.31 -33.31 22.51
CA GLY A 151 14.66 -34.35 21.73
C GLY A 151 15.45 -34.73 20.49
#